data_AF-A0A1V6RD74-F1
#
_entry.id   AF-A0A1V6RD74-F1
#
_cell.length_a   1.000
_cell.length_b   1.000
_cell.length_c   1.000
_cell.angle_alpha   90.00
_cell.angle_beta   90.00
_cell.angle_gamma   90.00
#
_symmetry.space_group_name_H-M   'P 1'
#
loop_
_entity.id
_entity.type
_entity.pdbx_description
1 polymer ?
#
loop_
_entity_poly.entity_id
_entity_poly.type
_entity_poly.pdbx_seq_one_letter_code
_entity_poly.pdbx_strand_id
1 'polypeptide(L)'
;MGLVHMQSNTPWIKLLHPIIEKKRQLAVDSWAYDDAHLQEGLFGPLHRLADEHVFRGIRGITMAEYMIPEWADYFRDKSVEELDALAASCKFENCMIRDELNTKLKLYSTMQSDDRRLVGNVILPSVDSATEGVFELSPEEKERKK
;
A
#
# COMPACT_ATOMS: atom_id res chain seq x y z
N MET A 1 4.64 1.91 -8.60
CA MET A 1 5.90 2.17 -7.86
C MET A 1 6.85 2.93 -8.78
N GLY A 2 7.38 4.07 -8.35
CA GLY A 2 8.35 4.85 -9.14
C GLY A 2 9.80 4.35 -8.99
N LEU A 3 10.66 4.75 -9.93
CA LEU A 3 12.11 4.49 -9.92
C LEU A 3 12.89 5.41 -8.96
N VAL A 4 12.24 6.47 -8.46
CA VAL A 4 12.76 7.43 -7.49
C VAL A 4 11.84 7.54 -6.27
N HIS A 5 12.36 8.07 -5.16
CA HIS A 5 11.60 8.39 -3.96
C HIS A 5 12.18 9.63 -3.26
N MET A 6 11.39 10.29 -2.40
CA MET A 6 11.89 11.40 -1.58
C MET A 6 12.98 10.92 -0.62
N GLN A 7 13.99 11.75 -0.40
CA GLN A 7 15.02 11.49 0.61
C GLN A 7 14.43 11.60 2.04
N SER A 8 14.80 10.68 2.92
CA SER A 8 14.29 10.59 4.31
C SER A 8 14.61 11.83 5.18
N ASN A 9 15.56 12.67 4.77
CA ASN A 9 16.02 13.84 5.50
C ASN A 9 15.34 15.17 5.06
N THR A 10 14.34 15.10 4.17
CA THR A 10 13.62 16.27 3.65
C THR A 10 12.75 16.96 4.70
N PRO A 11 12.51 18.29 4.58
CA PRO A 11 11.54 19.02 5.41
C PRO A 11 10.16 18.37 5.44
N TRP A 12 9.67 17.87 4.30
CA TRP A 12 8.37 17.21 4.18
C TRP A 12 8.27 15.95 5.06
N ILE A 13 9.25 15.04 4.96
CA ILE A 13 9.28 13.81 5.76
C ILE A 13 9.42 14.13 7.24
N LYS A 14 10.25 15.12 7.62
CA LYS A 14 10.41 15.54 9.03
C LYS A 14 9.13 16.10 9.63
N LEU A 15 8.41 16.94 8.89
CA LEU A 15 7.14 17.53 9.34
C LEU A 15 6.08 16.44 9.58
N LEU A 16 5.93 15.52 8.62
CA LEU A 16 4.88 14.50 8.65
C LEU A 16 5.26 13.22 9.42
N HIS A 17 6.52 13.06 9.85
CA HIS A 17 6.98 11.89 10.59
C HIS A 17 6.07 11.50 11.77
N PRO A 18 5.60 12.42 12.64
CA PRO A 18 4.81 12.03 13.81
C PRO A 18 3.43 11.48 13.43
N ILE A 19 2.75 12.09 12.44
CA ILE A 19 1.45 11.59 11.97
C ILE A 19 1.58 10.30 11.14
N ILE A 20 2.68 10.13 10.39
CA ILE A 20 2.99 8.87 9.69
C ILE A 20 3.22 7.74 10.70
N GLU A 21 4.01 8.00 11.76
CA GLU A 21 4.25 7.02 12.83
C GLU A 21 2.96 6.68 13.59
N LYS A 22 2.10 7.68 13.86
CA LYS A 22 0.77 7.45 14.44
C LYS A 22 -0.13 6.59 13.53
N LYS A 23 -0.15 6.87 12.22
CA LYS A 23 -0.86 6.05 11.22
C LYS A 23 -0.35 4.61 11.17
N ARG A 24 0.96 4.41 11.29
CA ARG A 24 1.60 3.09 11.38
C ARG A 24 1.17 2.35 12.64
N GLN A 25 1.24 2.98 13.81
CA GLN A 25 0.87 2.37 15.09
C GLN A 25 -0.61 1.95 15.13
N LEU A 26 -1.49 2.74 14.51
CA LEU A 26 -2.94 2.47 14.41
C LEU A 26 -3.33 1.61 13.19
N ALA A 27 -2.38 1.25 12.32
CA ALA A 27 -2.57 0.52 11.06
C ALA A 27 -3.79 0.96 10.22
N VAL A 28 -4.06 2.27 10.18
CA VAL A 28 -5.19 2.87 9.43
C VAL A 28 -5.06 2.57 7.94
N ASP A 29 -3.85 2.71 7.41
CA ASP A 29 -3.51 2.39 6.04
C ASP A 29 -3.26 0.88 5.89
N SER A 30 -4.37 0.14 5.78
CA SER A 30 -4.50 -1.32 5.64
C SER A 30 -3.59 -2.01 4.61
N TRP A 31 -3.00 -1.25 3.69
CA TRP A 31 -2.16 -1.72 2.59
C TRP A 31 -0.67 -1.46 2.83
N ALA A 32 -0.34 -0.68 3.86
CA ALA A 32 1.01 -0.18 4.16
C ALA A 32 1.64 -0.81 5.40
N TYR A 33 0.83 -1.27 6.35
CA TYR A 33 1.29 -1.66 7.69
C TYR A 33 0.64 -2.95 8.18
N ASP A 34 1.38 -3.71 8.97
CA ASP A 34 0.87 -4.84 9.75
C ASP A 34 -0.07 -4.34 10.87
N ASP A 35 -1.09 -5.13 11.14
CA ASP A 35 -2.16 -4.84 12.10
C ASP A 35 -2.33 -5.94 13.17
N ALA A 36 -1.47 -6.96 13.18
CA ALA A 36 -1.57 -8.12 14.06
C ALA A 36 -1.68 -7.74 15.54
N HIS A 37 -0.96 -6.70 15.98
CA HIS A 37 -1.00 -6.15 17.35
C HIS A 37 -2.33 -5.46 17.72
N LEU A 38 -3.20 -5.19 16.75
CA LEU A 38 -4.51 -4.56 16.95
C LEU A 38 -5.68 -5.54 16.79
N GLN A 39 -5.42 -6.80 16.39
CA GLN A 39 -6.48 -7.78 16.14
C GLN A 39 -7.24 -8.16 17.41
N GLU A 40 -6.59 -8.38 18.55
CA GLU A 40 -7.30 -8.77 19.78
C GLU A 40 -8.20 -7.65 20.33
N GLY A 41 -7.73 -6.41 20.30
CA GLY A 41 -8.39 -5.27 20.95
C GLY A 41 -9.33 -4.45 20.05
N LEU A 42 -8.93 -4.19 18.80
CA LEU A 42 -9.61 -3.20 17.93
C LEU A 42 -10.24 -3.84 16.70
N PHE A 43 -9.48 -4.60 15.91
CA PHE A 43 -9.94 -5.07 14.60
C PHE A 43 -10.71 -6.39 14.65
N GLY A 44 -10.33 -7.35 15.50
CA GLY A 44 -11.04 -8.63 15.65
C GLY A 44 -12.51 -8.50 16.12
N PRO A 45 -12.89 -7.56 17.00
CA PRO A 45 -14.29 -7.21 17.22
C PRO A 45 -14.99 -6.70 15.95
N LEU A 46 -14.36 -5.83 15.17
CA LEU A 46 -14.94 -5.27 13.94
C LEU A 46 -15.09 -6.31 12.83
N HIS A 47 -14.08 -7.18 12.60
CA HIS A 47 -14.14 -8.32 11.67
C HIS A 47 -15.26 -9.32 11.99
N ARG A 48 -15.74 -9.39 13.25
CA ARG A 48 -16.88 -10.22 13.64
C ARG A 48 -18.24 -9.55 13.44
N LEU A 49 -18.26 -8.23 13.25
CA LEU A 49 -19.47 -7.42 13.09
C LEU A 49 -19.73 -7.00 11.64
N ALA A 50 -18.70 -7.00 10.79
CA ALA A 50 -18.75 -6.54 9.41
C ALA A 50 -17.93 -7.47 8.51
N ASP A 51 -18.37 -7.66 7.26
CA ASP A 51 -17.56 -8.32 6.23
C ASP A 51 -16.33 -7.48 5.85
N GLU A 52 -15.38 -8.11 5.17
CA GLU A 52 -14.10 -7.52 4.78
C GLU A 52 -14.25 -6.25 3.90
N HIS A 53 -15.28 -6.15 3.08
CA HIS A 53 -15.49 -4.97 2.22
C HIS A 53 -15.97 -3.77 3.03
N VAL A 54 -16.87 -3.99 3.99
CA VAL A 54 -17.33 -2.96 4.94
C VAL A 54 -16.20 -2.59 5.92
N PHE A 55 -15.49 -3.58 6.47
CA PHE A 55 -14.37 -3.37 7.39
C PHE A 55 -13.27 -2.51 6.76
N ARG A 56 -12.84 -2.84 5.53
CA ARG A 56 -11.84 -2.05 4.80
C ARG A 56 -12.27 -0.60 4.61
N GLY A 57 -13.57 -0.34 4.42
CA GLY A 57 -14.13 1.01 4.38
C GLY A 57 -14.00 1.74 5.71
N ILE A 58 -14.43 1.11 6.81
CA ILE A 58 -14.36 1.68 8.17
C ILE A 58 -12.90 2.01 8.54
N ARG A 59 -11.97 1.10 8.28
CA ARG A 59 -10.55 1.32 8.59
C ARG A 59 -9.91 2.35 7.67
N GLY A 60 -9.99 2.15 6.35
CA GLY A 60 -9.28 2.99 5.39
C GLY A 60 -9.84 4.39 5.21
N ILE A 61 -11.13 4.59 5.49
CA ILE A 61 -11.83 5.88 5.29
C ILE A 61 -12.18 6.50 6.64
N THR A 62 -13.04 5.86 7.44
CA THR A 62 -13.58 6.47 8.66
C THR A 62 -12.51 6.76 9.71
N MET A 63 -11.57 5.84 9.96
CA MET A 63 -10.45 6.13 10.88
C MET A 63 -9.49 7.18 10.34
N ALA A 64 -9.30 7.25 9.01
CA ALA A 64 -8.45 8.27 8.38
C ALA A 64 -9.08 9.67 8.45
N GLU A 65 -10.41 9.77 8.37
CA GLU A 65 -11.17 11.02 8.47
C GLU A 65 -10.91 11.75 9.80
N TYR A 66 -10.89 11.03 10.92
CA TYR A 66 -10.57 11.59 12.24
C TYR A 66 -9.14 12.14 12.35
N MET A 67 -8.22 11.77 11.44
CA MET A 67 -6.86 12.28 11.40
C MET A 67 -6.70 13.54 10.52
N ILE A 68 -7.74 13.94 9.77
CA ILE A 68 -7.69 15.12 8.89
C ILE A 68 -7.43 16.43 9.66
N PRO A 69 -8.06 16.72 10.82
CA PRO A 69 -7.80 17.94 11.57
C PRO A 69 -6.35 18.02 12.06
N GLU A 70 -5.85 16.93 12.64
CA GLU A 70 -4.46 16.80 13.09
C GLU A 70 -3.48 16.95 11.92
N TRP A 71 -3.77 16.38 10.75
CA TRP A 71 -2.97 16.58 9.54
C TRP A 71 -2.94 18.04 9.11
N ALA A 72 -4.08 18.74 9.14
CA ALA A 72 -4.18 20.15 8.76
C ALA A 72 -3.44 21.07 9.74
N ASP A 73 -3.39 20.73 11.03
CA ASP A 73 -2.66 21.50 12.05
C ASP A 73 -1.15 21.61 11.76
N TYR A 74 -0.53 20.61 11.10
CA TYR A 74 0.89 20.71 10.66
C TYR A 74 1.18 21.84 9.66
N PHE A 75 0.16 22.37 9.00
CA PHE A 75 0.28 23.39 7.96
C PHE A 75 -0.28 24.76 8.34
N ARG A 76 -1.03 24.87 9.45
CA ARG A 76 -1.81 26.06 9.82
C ARG A 76 -0.99 27.34 9.92
N ASP A 77 0.15 27.27 10.61
CA ASP A 77 0.95 28.45 10.97
C ASP A 77 2.18 28.65 10.06
N LYS A 78 2.18 28.03 8.87
CA LYS A 78 3.33 28.05 7.95
C LYS A 78 3.31 29.24 6.99
N SER A 79 4.49 29.83 6.77
CA SER A 79 4.63 30.88 5.75
C SER A 79 4.63 30.28 4.33
N VAL A 80 4.40 31.13 3.32
CA VAL A 80 4.41 30.69 1.90
C VAL A 80 5.80 30.14 1.51
N GLU A 81 6.86 30.72 2.06
CA GLU A 81 8.25 30.30 1.84
C GLU A 81 8.53 28.93 2.49
N GLU A 82 8.00 28.67 3.69
CA GLU A 82 8.08 27.34 4.30
C GLU A 82 7.30 26.30 3.49
N LEU A 83 6.12 26.66 2.98
CA LEU A 83 5.29 25.78 2.15
C LEU A 83 5.95 25.48 0.80
N ASP A 84 6.63 26.45 0.16
CA ASP A 84 7.43 26.18 -1.04
C ASP A 84 8.65 25.30 -0.72
N ALA A 85 9.34 25.52 0.41
CA ALA A 85 10.43 24.64 0.84
C ALA A 85 9.97 23.20 1.14
N LEU A 86 8.75 23.04 1.67
CA LEU A 86 8.10 21.74 1.85
C LEU A 86 7.77 21.10 0.51
N ALA A 87 7.10 21.82 -0.40
CA ALA A 87 6.80 21.34 -1.75
C ALA A 87 8.08 21.03 -2.57
N ALA A 88 9.15 21.78 -2.36
CA ALA A 88 10.46 21.56 -2.97
C ALA A 88 11.08 20.21 -2.57
N SER A 89 10.66 19.60 -1.46
CA SER A 89 11.05 18.23 -1.08
C SER A 89 10.63 17.18 -2.12
N CYS A 90 9.59 17.48 -2.92
CA CYS A 90 9.03 16.62 -3.95
C CYS A 90 9.65 16.82 -5.34
N LYS A 91 10.58 17.79 -5.50
CA LYS A 91 11.28 18.07 -6.76
C LYS A 91 12.18 16.89 -7.14
N PHE A 92 12.33 16.62 -8.43
CA PHE A 92 13.04 15.43 -8.94
C PHE A 92 14.51 15.45 -8.54
N GLU A 93 15.12 16.64 -8.50
CA GLU A 93 16.49 16.91 -8.08
C GLU A 93 16.75 16.54 -6.61
N ASN A 94 15.70 16.52 -5.78
CA ASN A 94 15.74 16.14 -4.36
C ASN A 94 15.29 14.69 -4.11
N CYS A 95 14.97 13.94 -5.17
CA CYS A 95 14.58 12.54 -5.08
C CYS A 95 15.78 11.60 -5.27
N MET A 96 15.84 10.55 -4.46
CA MET A 96 16.83 9.49 -4.54
C MET A 96 16.38 8.41 -5.52
N ILE A 97 17.34 7.85 -6.26
CA ILE A 97 17.13 6.72 -7.17
C ILE A 97 17.04 5.41 -6.37
N ARG A 98 16.13 4.50 -6.77
CA ARG A 98 16.00 3.17 -6.17
C ARG A 98 16.95 2.19 -6.84
N ASP A 99 18.22 2.20 -6.43
CA ASP A 99 19.28 1.42 -7.09
C ASP A 99 19.02 -0.09 -7.10
N GLU A 100 18.51 -0.67 -6.00
CA GLU A 100 18.11 -2.08 -5.96
C GLU A 100 16.99 -2.42 -6.96
N LEU A 101 15.97 -1.56 -7.03
CA LEU A 101 14.84 -1.74 -7.93
C LEU A 101 15.31 -1.63 -9.38
N ASN A 102 16.14 -0.63 -9.70
CA ASN A 102 16.72 -0.47 -11.03
C ASN A 102 17.61 -1.65 -11.42
N THR A 103 18.37 -2.20 -10.47
CA THR A 103 19.21 -3.39 -10.68
C THR A 103 18.34 -4.62 -10.98
N LYS A 104 17.30 -4.86 -10.19
CA LYS A 104 16.32 -5.94 -10.40
C LYS A 104 15.58 -5.77 -11.74
N LEU A 105 15.08 -4.57 -12.05
CA LEU A 105 14.37 -4.32 -13.31
C LEU A 105 15.26 -4.52 -14.54
N LYS A 106 16.52 -4.06 -14.52
CA LYS A 106 17.49 -4.34 -15.59
C LYS A 106 17.83 -5.83 -15.73
N LEU A 107 17.93 -6.53 -14.60
CA LEU A 107 18.17 -7.98 -14.58
C LEU A 107 16.99 -8.73 -15.25
N TYR A 108 15.76 -8.45 -14.84
CA TYR A 108 14.56 -9.14 -15.34
C TYR A 108 14.11 -8.67 -16.73
N SER A 109 14.45 -7.46 -17.19
CA SER A 109 14.01 -6.93 -18.49
C SER A 109 14.50 -7.72 -19.71
N THR A 110 15.49 -8.59 -19.53
CA THR A 110 16.05 -9.44 -20.60
C THR A 110 15.65 -10.91 -20.47
N MET A 111 14.99 -11.29 -19.37
CA MET A 111 14.57 -12.67 -19.12
C MET A 111 13.24 -12.96 -19.81
N GLN A 112 13.10 -14.18 -20.33
CA GLN A 112 11.83 -14.73 -20.81
C GLN A 112 11.23 -15.66 -19.75
N SER A 113 9.95 -16.01 -19.88
CA SER A 113 9.23 -16.83 -18.90
C SER A 113 9.80 -18.24 -18.71
N ASP A 114 10.61 -18.73 -19.66
CA ASP A 114 11.29 -20.02 -19.66
C ASP A 114 12.77 -19.95 -19.21
N ASP A 115 13.27 -18.77 -18.80
CA ASP A 115 14.66 -18.62 -18.35
C ASP A 115 14.94 -19.43 -17.07
N ARG A 116 15.95 -20.30 -17.13
CA ARG A 116 16.41 -21.15 -16.02
C ARG A 116 16.74 -20.36 -14.74
N ARG A 117 17.04 -19.06 -14.84
CA ARG A 117 17.31 -18.16 -13.70
C ARG A 117 16.06 -17.83 -12.86
N LEU A 118 14.87 -18.03 -13.42
CA LEU A 118 13.58 -17.80 -12.75
C LEU A 118 13.13 -19.00 -11.90
N VAL A 119 13.69 -20.19 -12.13
CA VAL A 119 13.34 -21.42 -11.43
C VAL A 119 13.62 -21.27 -9.92
N GLY A 120 12.59 -21.44 -9.10
CA GLY A 120 12.65 -21.28 -7.64
C GLY A 120 12.53 -19.84 -7.12
N ASN A 121 12.63 -18.83 -7.99
CA ASN A 121 12.47 -17.41 -7.64
C ASN A 121 11.10 -16.83 -8.03
N VAL A 122 10.33 -17.57 -8.85
CA VAL A 122 8.95 -17.25 -9.21
C VAL A 122 8.00 -18.00 -8.28
N ILE A 123 6.98 -17.30 -7.77
CA ILE A 123 5.83 -17.94 -7.13
C ILE A 123 5.13 -18.73 -8.23
N LEU A 124 5.34 -20.05 -8.24
CA LEU A 124 4.59 -20.95 -9.10
C LEU A 124 3.09 -20.80 -8.75
N PRO A 125 2.18 -20.73 -9.74
CA PRO A 125 0.76 -20.71 -9.44
C PRO A 125 0.42 -21.97 -8.64
N SER A 126 -0.04 -21.79 -7.40
CA SER A 126 -0.49 -22.89 -6.53
C SER A 126 -1.87 -23.44 -6.92
N VAL A 127 -2.42 -22.92 -8.01
CA VAL A 127 -3.67 -23.33 -8.62
C VAL A 127 -3.27 -24.16 -9.82
N ASP A 128 -3.52 -25.47 -9.76
CA ASP A 128 -3.60 -26.29 -10.96
C ASP A 128 -4.47 -25.56 -11.98
N SER A 129 -4.12 -25.58 -13.25
CA SER A 129 -4.92 -24.94 -14.30
C SER A 129 -6.22 -25.73 -14.55
N ALA A 130 -7.10 -25.75 -13.56
CA ALA A 130 -8.50 -26.08 -13.73
C ALA A 130 -9.03 -25.18 -14.84
N THR A 131 -9.59 -25.80 -15.86
CA THR A 131 -10.00 -25.14 -17.11
C THR A 131 -11.21 -24.23 -16.97
N GLU A 132 -11.74 -24.06 -15.75
CA GLU A 132 -12.85 -23.16 -15.44
C GLU A 132 -12.30 -21.87 -14.82
N GLY A 133 -12.54 -20.73 -15.49
CA GLY A 133 -12.12 -19.43 -14.97
C GLY A 133 -12.88 -19.02 -13.70
N VAL A 134 -12.28 -18.14 -12.88
CA VAL A 134 -12.86 -17.60 -11.62
C VAL A 134 -14.24 -16.92 -11.79
N PHE A 135 -14.67 -16.66 -13.02
CA PHE A 135 -15.96 -16.08 -13.39
C PHE A 135 -16.91 -17.04 -14.11
N GLU A 136 -16.61 -18.34 -14.14
CA GLU A 136 -17.57 -19.31 -14.65
C GLU A 136 -18.69 -19.59 -13.64
N LEU A 137 -19.90 -19.79 -14.18
CA LEU A 137 -21.07 -20.20 -13.42
C LEU A 137 -20.78 -21.50 -12.69
N SER A 138 -21.28 -21.64 -11.45
CA SER A 138 -21.11 -22.90 -10.72
C SER A 138 -21.78 -24.06 -11.49
N PRO A 139 -21.39 -25.33 -11.24
CA PRO A 139 -22.07 -26.47 -11.87
C PRO A 139 -23.60 -26.45 -11.68
N GLU A 140 -24.06 -26.02 -10.51
CA GLU A 140 -25.49 -25.86 -10.18
C GLU A 140 -26.17 -24.75 -11.00
N GLU A 141 -25.45 -23.64 -11.24
CA GLU A 141 -25.94 -22.54 -12.10
C GLU A 141 -25.91 -22.90 -13.59
N LYS A 142 -24.96 -23.74 -14.03
CA LYS A 142 -24.90 -24.30 -15.39
C LYS A 142 -26.08 -25.24 -15.64
N GLU A 143 -26.49 -26.07 -14.68
CA GLU A 143 -27.68 -26.93 -14.80
C GLU A 143 -28.99 -26.14 -14.85
N ARG A 144 -29.14 -25.06 -14.07
CA ARG A 144 -30.34 -24.20 -14.07
C ARG A 144 -30.57 -23.41 -15.38
N LYS A 145 -29.66 -23.50 -16.36
CA LYS A 145 -29.76 -22.87 -17.70
C LYS A 145 -30.01 -23.87 -18.84
N LYS A 146 -30.14 -25.17 -18.56
CA LYS A 146 -30.59 -26.19 -19.52
C LYS A 146 -32.11 -26.36 -19.50
#